data_AF-A0A8E2IBY1-F1
#
_entry.id   AF-A0A8E2IBY1-F1
#
_cell.length_a   1.000
_cell.length_b   1.000
_cell.length_c   1.000
_cell.angle_alpha   90.00
_cell.angle_beta   90.00
_cell.angle_gamma   90.00
#
_symmetry.space_group_name_H-M   'P 1'
#
loop_
_entity.id
_entity.type
_entity.pdbx_description
1 polymer ?
#
loop_
_entity_poly.entity_id
_entity_poly.type
_entity_poly.pdbx_seq_one_letter_code
_entity_poly.pdbx_strand_id
1 'polypeptide(L)'
;MKNNLFEIEPCLKKLENMGADGFECYYTTHTEEITNVLIDFCQKNNMLITIGNDDHGGFNNRSNVIYEMGAIKVDFSKLNLKDIEILG
;
A
#
# COMPACT_ATOMS: atom_id res chain seq x y z
N MET A 1 4.42 15.50 2.41
CA MET A 1 4.66 15.34 3.86
C MET A 1 5.90 14.47 4.01
N LYS A 2 6.88 14.85 4.84
CA LYS A 2 7.98 13.92 5.16
C LYS A 2 7.42 12.94 6.18
N ASN A 3 7.06 11.74 5.74
CA ASN A 3 6.67 10.69 6.66
C ASN A 3 7.92 10.32 7.46
N ASN A 4 7.89 10.56 8.77
CA ASN A 4 8.92 10.07 9.65
C ASN A 4 8.72 8.55 9.75
N LEU A 5 9.69 7.75 9.29
CA LEU A 5 9.61 6.29 9.32
C LEU A 5 9.29 5.75 10.73
N PHE A 6 9.74 6.46 11.78
CA PHE A 6 9.48 6.10 13.17
C PHE A 6 8.00 6.22 13.59
N GLU A 7 7.18 7.00 12.88
CA GLU A 7 5.76 7.22 13.20
C GLU A 7 4.81 6.28 12.45
N ILE A 8 5.32 5.57 11.42
CA ILE A 8 4.50 4.71 10.57
C ILE A 8 3.95 3.54 11.39
N GLU A 9 4.83 2.73 11.99
CA GLU A 9 4.42 1.53 12.71
C GLU A 9 3.46 1.80 13.89
N PRO A 10 3.65 2.83 14.74
CA PRO A 10 2.66 3.20 15.76
C PRO A 10 1.28 3.55 15.18
N CYS A 11 1.23 4.25 14.04
CA CYS A 11 -0.01 4.56 13.33
C CYS A 11 -0.68 3.29 12.79
N LEU A 12 0.08 2.40 12.14
CA LEU A 12 -0.44 1.13 11.64
C LEU A 12 -1.01 0.28 12.78
N LYS A 13 -0.30 0.21 13.92
CA LYS A 13 -0.77 -0.55 15.08
C LYS A 13 -2.08 0.01 15.64
N LYS A 14 -2.21 1.33 15.66
CA LYS A 14 -3.48 1.97 16.05
C LYS A 14 -4.62 1.60 15.11
N LEU A 15 -4.39 1.61 13.79
CA LEU A 15 -5.41 1.27 12.79
C LEU A 15 -5.77 -0.22 12.81
N GLU A 16 -4.80 -1.12 12.99
CA GLU A 16 -5.03 -2.55 13.21
C GLU A 16 -5.92 -2.76 14.45
N ASN A 17 -5.60 -2.10 15.58
CA ASN A 17 -6.42 -2.18 16.80
C ASN A 17 -7.84 -1.62 16.62
N MET A 18 -8.06 -0.79 15.59
CA MET A 18 -9.39 -0.27 15.21
C MET A 18 -10.14 -1.19 14.25
N GLY A 19 -9.52 -2.29 13.80
CA GLY A 19 -10.14 -3.28 12.92
C GLY A 19 -9.76 -3.15 11.44
N ALA A 20 -8.67 -2.46 11.09
CA ALA A 20 -8.17 -2.49 9.72
C ALA A 20 -7.68 -3.89 9.33
N ASP A 21 -8.09 -4.39 8.16
CA ASP A 21 -7.70 -5.72 7.67
C ASP A 21 -6.36 -5.75 6.93
N GLY A 22 -5.87 -4.58 6.49
CA GLY A 22 -4.55 -4.41 5.89
C GLY A 22 -4.36 -3.04 5.27
N PHE A 23 -3.26 -2.91 4.53
CA PHE A 23 -2.79 -1.61 4.06
C PHE A 23 -2.30 -1.66 2.61
N GLU A 24 -2.37 -0.50 1.96
CA GLU A 24 -1.75 -0.26 0.67
C GLU A 24 -0.24 -0.12 0.84
N CYS A 25 0.48 -1.23 0.66
CA CYS A 25 1.93 -1.26 0.82
C CYS A 25 2.63 -0.68 -0.42
N TYR A 26 2.08 -0.98 -1.60
CA TYR A 26 2.61 -0.53 -2.88
C TYR A 26 1.78 0.65 -3.39
N TYR A 27 2.41 1.81 -3.46
CA TYR A 27 1.79 3.05 -3.92
C TYR A 27 2.75 3.89 -4.77
N THR A 28 2.21 4.68 -5.70
CA THR A 28 2.98 5.37 -6.76
C THR A 28 4.12 6.22 -6.23
N THR A 29 3.94 6.85 -5.07
CA THR A 29 4.93 7.75 -4.47
C THR A 29 5.62 7.18 -3.23
N HIS A 30 5.40 5.92 -2.88
CA HIS A 30 6.15 5.29 -1.79
C HIS A 30 7.61 5.11 -2.21
N THR A 31 8.51 5.39 -1.28
CA THR A 31 9.90 4.94 -1.41
C THR A 31 9.99 3.45 -1.06
N GLU A 32 11.12 2.84 -1.38
CA GLU A 32 11.39 1.45 -1.02
C GLU A 32 11.35 1.24 0.50
N GLU A 33 11.86 2.20 1.28
CA GLU A 33 11.86 2.12 2.74
C GLU A 33 10.43 2.13 3.31
N ILE A 34 9.57 3.02 2.81
CA ILE A 34 8.16 3.08 3.24
C ILE A 34 7.45 1.76 2.86
N THR A 35 7.65 1.30 1.63
CA THR A 35 7.08 0.05 1.13
C THR A 35 7.48 -1.13 2.00
N ASN A 36 8.76 -1.25 2.35
CA ASN A 36 9.27 -2.33 3.18
C ASN A 36 8.73 -2.28 4.61
N VAL A 37 8.63 -1.11 5.23
CA VAL A 37 8.03 -0.97 6.58
C VAL A 37 6.57 -1.45 6.59
N LEU A 38 5.79 -1.09 5.56
CA LEU A 38 4.38 -1.51 5.44
C LEU A 38 4.26 -3.02 5.22
N ILE A 39 5.09 -3.59 4.34
CA ILE A 39 5.13 -5.04 4.07
C ILE A 39 5.49 -5.81 5.34
N ASP A 40 6.58 -5.41 6.01
CA ASP A 40 7.05 -6.06 7.22
C ASP A 40 5.97 -6.05 8.31
N PHE A 41 5.28 -4.91 8.47
CA PHE A 41 4.17 -4.79 9.42
C PHE A 41 3.02 -5.74 9.06
N CYS A 42 2.58 -5.75 7.80
CA CYS A 42 1.47 -6.58 7.37
C CYS A 42 1.79 -8.07 7.48
N GLN A 43 3.00 -8.49 7.10
CA GLN A 43 3.46 -9.86 7.22
C GLN A 43 3.49 -10.34 8.68
N LYS A 44 4.05 -9.52 9.59
CA LYS A 44 4.13 -9.84 11.03
C LYS A 44 2.75 -9.99 11.68
N ASN A 45 1.77 -9.20 11.24
CA ASN A 45 0.42 -9.18 11.83
C ASN A 45 -0.63 -9.94 10.98
N ASN A 46 -0.20 -10.72 9.98
CA ASN A 46 -1.09 -11.49 9.08
C ASN A 46 -2.21 -10.63 8.46
N MET A 47 -1.85 -9.44 7.97
CA MET A 47 -2.76 -8.47 7.35
C MET A 47 -2.69 -8.52 5.83
N LEU A 48 -3.70 -7.94 5.17
CA LEU A 48 -3.72 -7.80 3.72
C LEU A 48 -2.59 -6.88 3.26
N ILE A 49 -1.94 -7.26 2.16
CA ILE A 49 -0.95 -6.46 1.45
C ILE A 49 -1.56 -6.12 0.10
N THR A 50 -1.93 -4.84 -0.08
CA THR A 50 -2.59 -4.36 -1.29
C THR A 50 -1.71 -3.37 -2.06
N ILE A 51 -2.20 -3.03 -3.26
CA ILE A 51 -1.58 -2.10 -4.19
C ILE A 51 -2.66 -1.18 -4.74
N GLY A 52 -2.30 0.07 -4.96
CA GLY A 52 -3.12 1.02 -5.69
C GLY A 52 -2.29 2.19 -6.17
N ASN A 53 -2.81 2.84 -7.20
CA ASN A 53 -2.13 3.94 -7.88
C ASN A 53 -2.98 5.21 -7.90
N ASP A 54 -4.17 5.18 -7.28
CA ASP A 54 -5.06 6.33 -7.07
C ASP A 54 -5.42 7.06 -8.39
N ASP A 55 -5.80 6.27 -9.40
CA ASP A 55 -6.17 6.77 -10.72
C ASP A 55 -7.43 7.63 -10.68
N HIS A 56 -7.30 8.84 -11.21
CA HIS A 56 -8.37 9.81 -11.40
C HIS A 56 -8.31 10.37 -12.84
N GLY A 57 -7.76 9.60 -13.77
CA GLY A 57 -7.34 10.02 -15.09
C GLY A 57 -6.04 10.84 -15.07
N GLY A 58 -5.68 11.39 -16.23
CA GLY A 58 -4.44 12.16 -16.39
C GLY A 58 -4.33 13.46 -15.59
N PHE A 59 -5.35 13.83 -14.82
CA PHE A 59 -5.37 15.07 -14.01
C PHE A 59 -4.33 15.06 -12.88
N ASN A 60 -4.11 13.90 -12.25
CA ASN A 60 -3.17 13.77 -11.12
C ASN A 60 -1.73 13.52 -11.57
N ASN A 61 -1.49 13.25 -12.86
CA ASN A 61 -0.16 13.01 -13.39
C ASN A 61 0.74 14.24 -13.21
N ARG A 62 1.99 13.97 -12.84
CA ARG A 62 3.06 14.96 -12.70
C ARG A 62 4.22 14.55 -13.57
N SER A 63 5.16 15.46 -13.79
CA SER A 63 6.33 15.22 -14.64
C SER A 63 7.14 13.97 -14.26
N ASN A 64 7.09 13.54 -13.01
CA ASN A 64 7.85 12.40 -12.49
C ASN A 64 6.98 11.33 -11.79
N VAL A 65 5.65 11.44 -11.85
CA VAL A 65 4.73 10.52 -11.16
C VAL A 65 3.49 10.32 -12.03
N ILE A 66 3.19 9.07 -12.36
CA ILE A 66 2.02 8.68 -13.17
C ILE A 66 1.05 7.90 -12.30
N TYR A 67 -0.18 8.40 -12.17
CA TYR A 67 -1.24 7.82 -11.35
C TYR A 67 -2.21 6.97 -12.18
N GLU A 68 -1.88 6.63 -13.42
CA GLU A 68 -2.76 5.84 -14.30
C GLU A 68 -2.79 4.36 -13.94
N MET A 69 -3.93 3.70 -14.21
CA MET A 69 -4.10 2.27 -14.02
C MET A 69 -2.97 1.47 -14.68
N GLY A 70 -2.30 0.62 -13.90
CA GLY A 70 -1.16 -0.17 -14.37
C GLY A 70 0.20 0.55 -14.38
N ALA A 71 0.28 1.79 -13.88
CA ALA A 71 1.55 2.51 -13.70
C ALA A 71 2.48 1.82 -12.69
N ILE A 72 1.89 1.16 -11.67
CA ILE A 72 2.62 0.33 -10.72
C ILE A 72 2.49 -1.14 -11.14
N LYS A 73 3.63 -1.81 -11.30
CA LYS A 73 3.71 -3.24 -11.63
C LYS A 73 4.32 -4.00 -10.46
N VAL A 74 3.49 -4.76 -9.78
CA VAL A 74 3.90 -5.65 -8.68
C VAL A 74 3.45 -7.06 -9.02
N ASP A 75 4.35 -8.01 -8.80
CA ASP A 75 4.04 -9.42 -8.96
C ASP A 75 2.98 -9.85 -7.94
N PHE A 76 2.00 -10.64 -8.38
CA PHE A 76 0.90 -11.07 -7.52
C PHE A 76 1.38 -11.82 -6.27
N SER A 77 2.51 -12.55 -6.34
CA SER A 77 3.11 -13.24 -5.19
C SER A 77 3.57 -12.32 -4.07
N LYS A 78 3.71 -11.02 -4.34
CA LYS A 78 4.07 -10.01 -3.35
C LYS A 78 2.86 -9.43 -2.61
N LEU A 79 1.65 -9.72 -3.10
CA LEU A 79 0.42 -9.32 -2.44
C LEU A 79 -0.05 -10.41 -1.48
N ASN A 80 -0.85 -10.01 -0.50
CA ASN A 80 -1.56 -10.92 0.38
C ASN A 80 -3.01 -10.48 0.39
N LEU A 81 -3.82 -11.07 -0.50
CA LEU A 81 -5.23 -10.74 -0.62
C LEU A 81 -6.12 -11.73 0.15
N LYS A 82 -5.51 -12.66 0.91
CA LYS A 82 -6.20 -13.77 1.59
C LYS A 82 -7.21 -14.43 0.62
N ASP A 83 -8.36 -14.82 1.14
CA ASP A 83 -9.45 -15.44 0.37
C ASP A 83 -10.45 -14.39 -0.13
N ILE A 84 -10.01 -13.18 -0.50
CA ILE A 84 -10.92 -12.19 -1.11
C ILE A 84 -11.48 -12.77 -2.41
N GLU A 85 -12.76 -13.12 -2.38
CA GLU A 85 -13.52 -13.48 -3.56
C GLU A 85 -13.87 -12.20 -4.32
N ILE A 86 -13.33 -12.06 -5.53
CA ILE A 86 -13.80 -11.04 -6.46
C ILE A 86 -15.11 -11.56 -7.04
N LEU A 87 -16.22 -11.16 -6.44
CA LEU A 87 -17.56 -11.39 -6.99
C LEU A 87 -17.68 -10.50 -8.24
N GLY A 88 -17.43 -11.11 -9.41
CA GLY A 88 -17.65 -10.51 -10.72
C GLY A 88 -19.13 -10.46 -11.09
#